data_AF-A0A496YKF9-F1
#
_entry.id   AF-A0A496YKF9-F1
#
_cell.length_a   1.000
_cell.length_b   1.000
_cell.length_c   1.000
_cell.angle_alpha   90.00
_cell.angle_beta   90.00
_cell.angle_gamma   90.00
#
_symmetry.space_group_name_H-M   'P 1'
#
loop_
_entity.id
_entity.type
_entity.pdbx_description
1 polymer ?
#
loop_
_entity_poly.entity_id
_entity_poly.type
_entity_poly.pdbx_seq_one_letter_code
_entity_poly.pdbx_strand_id
1 'polypeptide(L)'
;MQDYKTVVQLIGEEAFRWLAQEFHKKVTLADVPDDILERVASVDVTLRDYSSDRNALTCIALITFAYKLAGKPQQPHFGAKDMMLAKVLAKNELARRKGKRPLTNPYWKHPLYWLIAGEVGERIRSKLIPGI
;
A
#
# COMPACT_ATOMS: atom_id res chain seq x y z
N MET A 1 -32.01 7.58 7.24
CA MET A 1 -31.53 6.37 6.54
C MET A 1 -30.03 6.53 6.40
N GLN A 2 -29.23 5.73 7.10
CA GLN A 2 -27.77 5.84 7.09
C GLN A 2 -27.28 5.29 5.74
N ASP A 3 -26.68 6.13 4.91
CA ASP A 3 -26.14 5.76 3.60
C ASP A 3 -24.88 4.91 3.81
N TYR A 4 -25.06 3.59 3.90
CA TYR A 4 -23.96 2.64 4.02
C TYR A 4 -23.24 2.56 2.67
N LYS A 5 -22.20 3.39 2.50
CA LYS A 5 -21.29 3.27 1.37
C LYS A 5 -20.60 1.91 1.43
N THR A 6 -20.63 1.16 0.34
CA THR A 6 -19.90 -0.12 0.26
C THR A 6 -18.39 0.14 0.33
N VAL A 7 -17.60 -0.85 0.77
CA VAL A 7 -16.14 -0.76 0.75
C VAL A 7 -15.60 -0.41 -0.64
N VAL A 8 -16.27 -0.89 -1.70
CA VAL A 8 -15.94 -0.56 -3.10
C VAL A 8 -16.16 0.93 -3.38
N GLN A 9 -17.29 1.51 -2.93
CA GLN A 9 -17.56 2.95 -3.09
C GLN A 9 -16.58 3.82 -2.29
N LEU A 10 -16.16 3.35 -1.11
CA LEU A 10 -15.18 4.06 -0.29
C LEU A 10 -13.79 4.04 -0.93
N ILE A 11 -13.31 2.88 -1.38
CA ILE A 11 -12.03 2.77 -2.10
C ILE A 11 -12.09 3.55 -3.44
N GLY A 12 -13.23 3.46 -4.13
CA GLY A 12 -13.44 3.92 -5.49
C GLY A 12 -13.43 2.73 -6.47
N GLU A 13 -14.41 2.69 -7.36
CA GLU A 13 -14.64 1.56 -8.28
C GLU A 13 -13.46 1.27 -9.19
N GLU A 14 -12.82 2.32 -9.73
CA GLU A 14 -11.67 2.17 -10.63
C GLU A 14 -10.46 1.59 -9.90
N ALA A 15 -10.13 2.15 -8.72
CA ALA A 15 -9.05 1.66 -7.88
C ALA A 15 -9.29 0.20 -7.46
N PHE A 16 -10.52 -0.13 -7.06
CA PHE A 16 -10.88 -1.50 -6.71
C PHE A 16 -10.79 -2.46 -7.91
N ARG A 17 -11.28 -2.05 -9.09
CA ARG A 17 -11.18 -2.84 -10.33
C ARG A 17 -9.74 -3.13 -10.69
N TRP A 18 -8.88 -2.10 -10.64
CA TRP A 18 -7.45 -2.26 -10.91
C TRP A 18 -6.80 -3.24 -9.92
N LEU A 19 -7.09 -3.11 -8.61
CA LEU A 19 -6.60 -4.05 -7.60
C LEU A 19 -7.07 -5.49 -7.86
N ALA A 20 -8.30 -5.66 -8.35
CA ALA A 20 -8.89 -6.98 -8.58
C ALA A 20 -8.41 -7.65 -9.88
N GLN A 21 -8.13 -6.87 -10.94
CA GLN A 21 -7.89 -7.38 -12.28
C GLN A 21 -6.44 -7.24 -12.72
N GLU A 22 -5.80 -6.12 -12.38
CA GLU A 22 -4.46 -5.76 -12.87
C GLU A 22 -3.37 -6.05 -11.84
N PHE A 23 -3.68 -6.04 -10.54
CA PHE A 23 -2.66 -6.26 -9.53
C PHE A 23 -2.23 -7.74 -9.42
N HIS A 24 -1.10 -8.09 -10.03
CA HIS A 24 -0.53 -9.44 -10.03
C HIS A 24 0.97 -9.48 -9.70
N LYS A 25 1.57 -10.68 -9.65
CA LYS A 25 2.96 -10.92 -9.18
C LYS A 25 4.08 -10.24 -9.98
N LYS A 26 3.79 -9.61 -11.13
CA LYS A 26 4.81 -8.88 -11.90
C LYS A 26 4.65 -7.36 -11.78
N VAL A 27 3.54 -6.89 -11.22
CA VAL A 27 3.27 -5.46 -11.01
C VAL A 27 4.31 -4.90 -10.06
N THR A 28 4.97 -3.84 -10.50
CA THR A 28 5.91 -3.02 -9.75
C THR A 28 5.24 -1.74 -9.25
N LEU A 29 5.96 -0.92 -8.48
CA LEU A 29 5.46 0.41 -8.08
C LEU A 29 5.19 1.32 -9.28
N ALA A 30 5.93 1.15 -10.37
CA ALA A 30 5.78 1.99 -11.57
C ALA A 30 4.47 1.73 -12.32
N ASP A 31 3.84 0.57 -12.12
CA ASP A 31 2.61 0.20 -12.81
C ASP A 31 1.35 0.62 -12.03
N VAL A 32 1.50 1.05 -10.76
CA VAL A 32 0.37 1.46 -9.92
C VAL A 32 -0.19 2.81 -10.42
N PRO A 33 -1.52 2.94 -10.59
CA PRO A 33 -2.18 4.20 -10.92
C PRO A 33 -1.85 5.33 -9.95
N ASP A 34 -1.75 6.56 -10.47
CA ASP A 34 -1.44 7.75 -9.66
C ASP A 34 -2.47 7.97 -8.55
N ASP A 35 -3.76 7.74 -8.80
CA ASP A 35 -4.81 7.95 -7.81
C ASP A 35 -4.68 7.02 -6.60
N ILE A 36 -4.31 5.76 -6.82
CA ILE A 36 -4.00 4.80 -5.75
C ILE A 36 -2.75 5.27 -5.01
N LEU A 37 -1.68 5.64 -5.72
CA LEU A 37 -0.45 6.12 -5.10
C LEU A 37 -0.67 7.37 -4.25
N GLU A 38 -1.46 8.33 -4.73
CA GLU A 38 -1.76 9.57 -4.01
C GLU A 38 -2.56 9.32 -2.73
N ARG A 39 -3.56 8.44 -2.78
CA ARG A 39 -4.32 8.02 -1.58
C ARG A 39 -3.41 7.33 -0.57
N VAL A 40 -2.63 6.34 -1.01
CA VAL A 40 -1.71 5.60 -0.14
C VAL A 40 -0.62 6.51 0.45
N ALA A 41 -0.08 7.44 -0.34
CA ALA A 41 0.90 8.42 0.14
C ALA A 41 0.33 9.39 1.19
N SER A 42 -0.98 9.62 1.15
CA SER A 42 -1.70 10.54 2.01
C SER A 42 -2.33 9.89 3.24
N VAL A 43 -2.17 8.57 3.42
CA VAL A 43 -2.72 7.87 4.59
C VAL A 43 -2.16 8.44 5.88
N ASP A 44 -3.03 8.72 6.84
CA ASP A 44 -2.62 9.07 8.19
C ASP A 44 -2.52 7.81 9.05
N VAL A 45 -1.27 7.42 9.36
CA VAL A 45 -0.96 6.23 10.16
C VAL A 45 -1.17 6.44 11.66
N THR A 46 -1.53 7.65 12.09
CA THR A 46 -1.80 7.99 13.50
C THR A 46 -3.27 7.82 13.86
N LEU A 47 -4.14 7.58 12.88
CA LEU A 47 -5.56 7.33 13.10
C LEU A 47 -5.77 6.08 13.94
N ARG A 48 -6.71 6.19 14.90
CA ARG A 48 -7.18 5.05 15.70
C ARG A 48 -8.26 4.25 14.98
N ASP A 49 -9.01 4.90 14.08
CA ASP A 49 -10.05 4.30 13.27
C ASP A 49 -9.77 4.52 11.78
N TYR A 50 -9.37 3.46 11.10
CA TYR A 50 -9.09 3.45 9.67
C TYR A 50 -10.34 3.22 8.82
N SER A 51 -11.45 2.79 9.42
CA SER A 51 -12.65 2.35 8.69
C SER A 51 -13.43 3.51 8.05
N SER A 52 -13.24 4.72 8.57
CA SER A 52 -13.87 5.94 8.05
C SER A 52 -12.99 6.74 7.08
N ASP A 53 -11.70 6.41 6.96
CA ASP A 53 -10.76 7.14 6.11
C ASP A 53 -10.56 6.45 4.77
N ARG A 54 -10.90 7.15 3.69
CA ARG A 54 -10.78 6.65 2.32
C ARG A 54 -9.34 6.26 1.97
N ASN A 55 -8.36 7.07 2.39
CA ASN A 55 -6.95 6.82 2.10
C ASN A 55 -6.46 5.56 2.81
N ALA A 56 -6.86 5.38 4.07
CA ALA A 56 -6.59 4.19 4.86
C ALA A 56 -7.23 2.95 4.25
N LEU A 57 -8.50 3.02 3.83
CA LEU A 57 -9.18 1.90 3.17
C LEU A 57 -8.51 1.50 1.85
N THR A 58 -8.11 2.46 1.00
CA THR A 58 -7.35 2.16 -0.22
C THR A 58 -5.99 1.51 0.12
N CYS A 59 -5.30 2.00 1.14
CA CYS A 59 -4.02 1.44 1.60
C CYS A 59 -4.19 0.01 2.13
N ILE A 60 -5.19 -0.23 2.97
CA ILE A 60 -5.53 -1.55 3.49
C ILE A 60 -5.84 -2.50 2.34
N ALA A 61 -6.65 -2.09 1.37
CA ALA A 61 -6.98 -2.91 0.21
C ALA A 61 -5.72 -3.31 -0.57
N LEU A 62 -4.83 -2.36 -0.88
CA LEU A 62 -3.56 -2.64 -1.56
C LEU A 62 -2.72 -3.68 -0.78
N ILE A 63 -2.59 -3.50 0.54
CA ILE A 63 -1.85 -4.42 1.40
C ILE A 63 -2.50 -5.81 1.40
N THR A 64 -3.83 -5.89 1.54
CA THR A 64 -4.58 -7.16 1.53
C THR A 64 -4.36 -7.92 0.23
N PHE A 65 -4.43 -7.26 -0.93
CA PHE A 65 -4.15 -7.91 -2.21
C PHE A 65 -2.68 -8.34 -2.32
N ALA A 66 -1.73 -7.56 -1.81
CA ALA A 66 -0.32 -7.94 -1.78
C ALA A 66 -0.08 -9.23 -0.95
N TYR A 67 -0.70 -9.33 0.22
CA TYR A 67 -0.66 -10.54 1.06
C TYR A 67 -1.32 -11.74 0.38
N LYS A 68 -2.47 -11.54 -0.27
CA LYS A 68 -3.15 -12.57 -1.07
C LYS A 68 -2.24 -13.11 -2.18
N LEU A 69 -1.54 -12.24 -2.91
CA LEU A 69 -0.57 -12.64 -3.94
C LEU A 69 0.64 -13.38 -3.36
N ALA A 70 1.08 -13.00 -2.16
CA ALA A 70 2.14 -13.68 -1.44
C ALA A 70 1.72 -15.07 -0.90
N GLY A 71 0.42 -15.39 -0.89
CA GLY A 71 -0.09 -16.62 -0.29
C GLY A 71 0.09 -16.65 1.23
N LYS A 72 0.12 -15.49 1.88
CA LYS A 72 0.35 -15.36 3.32
C LYS A 72 -0.83 -14.67 4.01
N PRO A 73 -1.20 -15.07 5.24
CA PRO A 73 -2.15 -14.31 6.03
C PRO A 73 -1.52 -12.98 6.48
N GLN A 74 -2.32 -11.92 6.46
CA GLN A 74 -1.92 -10.65 7.09
C GLN A 74 -1.97 -10.81 8.61
N GLN A 75 -0.91 -10.38 9.30
CA GLN A 75 -0.86 -10.43 10.77
C GLN A 75 -1.28 -9.07 11.33
N PRO A 76 -2.33 -8.98 12.18
CA PRO A 76 -2.90 -7.70 12.62
C PRO A 76 -1.88 -6.76 13.30
N HIS A 77 -0.93 -7.31 14.06
CA HIS A 77 0.08 -6.51 14.77
C HIS A 77 1.10 -5.82 13.84
N PHE A 78 1.13 -6.17 12.55
CA PHE A 78 1.94 -5.46 11.55
C PHE A 78 1.18 -4.37 10.80
N GLY A 79 -0.13 -4.19 11.03
CA GLY A 79 -0.96 -3.27 10.25
C GLY A 79 -0.37 -1.86 10.12
N ALA A 80 0.01 -1.23 11.23
CA ALA A 80 0.62 0.11 11.22
C ALA A 80 1.96 0.15 10.47
N LYS A 81 2.80 -0.89 10.63
CA LYS A 81 4.09 -1.00 9.92
C LYS A 81 3.87 -1.18 8.41
N ASP A 82 2.88 -1.96 8.02
CA ASP A 82 2.52 -2.21 6.62
C ASP A 82 2.01 -0.95 5.94
N MET A 83 1.13 -0.21 6.63
CA MET A 83 0.61 1.08 6.13
C MET A 83 1.73 2.10 6.01
N MET A 84 2.64 2.17 6.99
CA MET A 84 3.82 3.04 6.92
C MET A 84 4.72 2.67 5.72
N LEU A 85 5.00 1.37 5.54
CA LEU A 85 5.77 0.89 4.40
C LEU A 85 5.12 1.29 3.08
N ALA A 86 3.84 0.97 2.89
CA ALA A 86 3.09 1.31 1.68
C ALA A 86 3.11 2.83 1.41
N LYS A 87 2.91 3.66 2.44
CA LYS A 87 3.00 5.13 2.36
C LYS A 87 4.36 5.59 1.86
N VAL A 88 5.45 5.07 2.43
CA VAL A 88 6.81 5.44 2.03
C VAL A 88 7.08 5.01 0.58
N LEU A 89 6.66 3.80 0.19
CA LEU A 89 6.82 3.34 -1.18
C LEU A 89 6.09 4.26 -2.17
N ALA A 90 4.83 4.58 -1.89
CA ALA A 90 4.01 5.42 -2.75
C ALA A 90 4.56 6.87 -2.86
N LYS A 91 4.99 7.47 -1.75
CA LYS A 91 5.61 8.80 -1.74
C LYS A 91 6.86 8.88 -2.62
N ASN A 92 7.72 7.86 -2.55
CA ASN A 92 8.95 7.85 -3.32
C ASN A 92 8.68 7.62 -4.81
N GLU A 93 7.72 6.77 -5.16
CA GLU A 93 7.31 6.59 -6.56
C GLU A 93 6.68 7.86 -7.15
N LEU A 94 5.79 8.54 -6.42
CA LEU A 94 5.25 9.84 -6.85
C LEU A 94 6.35 10.90 -7.01
N ALA A 95 7.32 10.94 -6.10
CA ALA A 95 8.46 11.85 -6.21
C ALA A 95 9.31 11.54 -7.45
N ARG A 96 9.49 10.26 -7.80
CA ARG A 96 10.17 9.82 -9.02
C ARG A 96 9.44 10.27 -10.27
N ARG A 97 8.12 10.03 -10.35
CA ARG A 97 7.28 10.45 -11.49
C ARG A 97 7.33 11.96 -11.72
N LYS A 98 7.41 12.74 -10.63
CA LYS A 98 7.55 14.21 -10.66
C LYS A 98 8.98 14.70 -10.91
N GLY A 99 9.94 13.80 -11.17
CA GLY A 99 11.36 14.16 -11.38
C GLY A 99 12.06 14.69 -10.13
N LYS A 100 11.43 14.64 -8.95
CA LYS A 100 11.96 15.22 -7.70
C LYS A 100 13.02 14.35 -7.05
N ARG A 101 12.99 13.03 -7.28
CA ARG A 101 13.94 12.08 -6.67
C ARG A 101 14.15 10.85 -7.55
N PRO A 102 15.40 10.51 -7.92
CA PRO A 102 15.67 9.23 -8.56
C PRO A 102 15.55 8.09 -7.53
N LEU A 103 14.94 6.97 -7.95
CA LEU A 103 14.93 5.72 -7.18
C LEU A 103 16.21 4.93 -7.49
N THR A 104 17.24 5.11 -6.68
CA THR A 104 18.56 4.48 -6.89
C THR A 104 18.69 3.09 -6.28
N ASN A 105 17.86 2.75 -5.29
CA ASN A 105 17.90 1.43 -4.66
C ASN A 105 17.35 0.37 -5.65
N PRO A 106 18.10 -0.71 -5.93
CA PRO A 106 17.67 -1.75 -6.87
C PRO A 106 16.34 -2.39 -6.46
N TYR A 107 15.98 -2.35 -5.16
CA TYR A 107 14.77 -2.98 -4.69
C TYR A 107 13.50 -2.35 -5.27
N TRP A 108 13.54 -1.08 -5.69
CA TRP A 108 12.39 -0.36 -6.26
C TRP A 108 11.81 -0.98 -7.53
N LYS A 109 12.59 -1.83 -8.22
CA LYS A 109 12.16 -2.53 -9.46
C LYS A 109 11.54 -3.90 -9.20
N HIS A 110 11.51 -4.38 -7.95
CA HIS A 110 10.86 -5.65 -7.65
C HIS A 110 9.34 -5.53 -7.66
N PRO A 111 8.64 -6.67 -7.78
CA PRO A 111 7.19 -6.70 -7.64
C PRO A 111 6.72 -6.10 -6.31
N LEU A 112 5.68 -5.27 -6.38
CA LEU A 112 5.14 -4.55 -5.24
C LEU A 112 4.68 -5.50 -4.12
N TYR A 113 4.06 -6.62 -4.49
CA TYR A 113 3.64 -7.61 -3.49
C TYR A 113 4.82 -8.15 -2.68
N TRP A 114 6.01 -8.28 -3.28
CA TRP A 114 7.21 -8.77 -2.62
C TRP A 114 7.86 -7.70 -1.74
N LEU A 115 7.78 -6.43 -2.15
CA LEU A 115 8.17 -5.30 -1.31
C LEU A 115 7.32 -5.20 -0.04
N ILE A 116 6.01 -5.47 -0.15
CA ILE A 116 5.07 -5.42 0.97
C ILE A 116 5.09 -6.73 1.77
N ALA A 117 4.68 -7.86 1.19
CA ALA A 117 4.42 -9.11 1.91
C ALA A 117 5.52 -10.18 1.72
N GLY A 118 6.53 -9.89 0.89
CA GLY A 118 7.70 -10.75 0.70
C GLY A 118 8.82 -10.49 1.69
N GLU A 119 10.00 -11.00 1.35
CA GLU A 119 11.19 -10.97 2.20
C GLU A 119 11.61 -9.52 2.56
N VAL A 120 11.49 -8.58 1.62
CA VAL A 120 11.82 -7.17 1.88
C VAL A 120 10.93 -6.59 2.97
N GLY A 121 9.62 -6.80 2.87
CA GLY A 121 8.68 -6.32 3.88
C GLY A 121 8.91 -7.00 5.24
N GLU A 122 9.20 -8.30 5.26
CA GLU A 122 9.54 -9.02 6.50
C GLU A 122 10.79 -8.45 7.16
N ARG A 123 11.85 -8.15 6.41
CA ARG A 123 13.07 -7.51 6.92
C ARG A 123 12.80 -6.12 7.49
N ILE A 124 11.89 -5.36 6.89
CA ILE A 124 11.50 -4.03 7.38
C ILE A 124 10.69 -4.16 8.68
N ARG A 125 9.79 -5.15 8.78
CA ARG A 125 9.00 -5.40 10.00
C ARG A 125 9.85 -5.91 11.17
N SER A 126 10.82 -6.78 10.88
CA SER A 126 11.68 -7.46 11.86
C SER A 126 12.75 -6.54 12.46
N LYS A 127 13.13 -5.48 11.74
CA LYS A 127 13.77 -4.33 12.36
C LYS A 127 12.73 -3.64 13.25
N LEU A 128 12.71 -4.02 14.53
CA LEU A 128 12.32 -3.11 15.60
C LEU A 128 12.95 -1.77 15.27
N ILE A 129 12.16 -0.71 15.11
CA ILE A 129 12.68 0.63 15.28
C ILE A 129 12.70 0.80 16.80
N PRO A 130 13.85 0.71 17.49
CA PRO A 130 13.91 1.15 18.88
C PRO A 130 13.95 2.69 18.82
N GLY A 131 12.89 3.35 19.28
CA GLY A 131 12.90 4.82 19.44
C GLY A 131 12.48 5.62 18.21
N ILE A 132 11.26 5.39 17.71
CA ILE A 132 10.37 6.52 17.43
C ILE A 132 9.36 6.55 18.57
#